data_AF-A0A0B2ULA0-F1
#
_entry.id   AF-A0A0B2ULA0-F1
#
_cell.length_a   1.000
_cell.length_b   1.000
_cell.length_c   1.000
_cell.angle_alpha   90.00
_cell.angle_beta   90.00
_cell.angle_gamma   90.00
#
_symmetry.space_group_name_H-M   'P 1'
#
loop_
_entity.id
_entity.type
_entity.pdbx_description
1 polymer ?
#
loop_
_entity_poly.entity_id
_entity_poly.type
_entity_poly.pdbx_seq_one_letter_code
_entity_poly.pdbx_strand_id
1 'polypeptide(L)'
;IGYLSATSSRNSHTKAVHWDQLRGSDALILTSVCRFPEHSPDNSVCNLFTVMADTLKKNGSVLMPMCSTGVLYDLLEVITVQLDQVIITLCSFPFLVL
;
A
#
# COMPACT_ATOMS: atom_id res chain seq x y z
N ILE A 1 29.31 8.18 -4.85
CA ILE A 1 28.57 7.47 -3.78
C ILE A 1 27.12 7.91 -3.84
N GLY A 2 26.16 6.99 -4.00
CA GLY A 2 24.72 7.28 -4.01
C GLY A 2 24.02 6.81 -2.73
N TYR A 3 22.95 7.49 -2.32
CA TYR A 3 22.13 7.12 -1.17
C TYR A 3 20.69 6.88 -1.63
N LEU A 4 20.13 5.72 -1.31
CA LEU A 4 18.77 5.32 -1.69
C LEU A 4 18.00 4.92 -0.43
N SER A 5 16.81 5.50 -0.26
CA SER A 5 15.96 5.27 0.91
C SER A 5 14.49 5.23 0.50
N ALA A 6 13.78 4.21 0.95
CA ALA A 6 12.32 4.09 0.82
C ALA A 6 11.78 4.35 -0.60
N THR A 7 12.53 3.96 -1.63
CA THR A 7 12.15 4.13 -3.03
C THR A 7 11.52 2.86 -3.60
N SER A 8 10.62 3.02 -4.57
CA SER A 8 10.00 1.92 -5.32
C SER A 8 10.09 2.15 -6.82
N SER A 9 10.17 1.06 -7.59
CA SER A 9 9.99 1.07 -9.05
C SER A 9 8.53 0.96 -9.47
N ARG A 10 7.61 0.76 -8.51
CA ARG A 10 6.17 0.67 -8.77
C ARG A 10 5.60 2.06 -8.97
N ASN A 11 4.81 2.22 -10.03
CA ASN A 11 4.02 3.42 -10.23
C ASN A 11 2.84 3.40 -9.26
N SER A 12 2.75 4.43 -8.43
CA SER A 12 1.63 4.67 -7.51
C SER A 12 1.46 6.19 -7.38
N HIS A 13 0.89 6.71 -6.30
CA HIS A 13 0.84 8.17 -6.11
C HIS A 13 2.23 8.81 -5.90
N THR A 14 3.25 8.00 -5.59
CA THR A 14 4.64 8.46 -5.51
C THR A 14 5.38 8.23 -6.83
N LYS A 15 6.28 9.15 -7.18
CA LYS A 15 7.09 9.06 -8.40
C LYS A 15 8.03 7.85 -8.31
N ALA A 16 8.02 6.99 -9.33
CA ALA A 16 8.96 5.89 -9.44
C ALA A 16 10.42 6.38 -9.49
N VAL A 17 11.31 5.54 -8.96
CA VAL A 17 12.76 5.81 -8.91
C VAL A 17 13.39 5.89 -10.30
N HIS A 18 14.32 6.84 -10.48
CA HIS A 18 15.05 7.09 -11.73
C HIS A 18 16.42 6.44 -11.66
N TRP A 19 16.53 5.20 -12.13
CA TRP A 19 17.77 4.41 -12.04
C TRP A 19 18.94 5.01 -12.83
N ASP A 20 18.67 5.74 -13.90
CA ASP A 20 19.72 6.29 -14.77
C ASP A 20 20.62 7.30 -14.04
N GLN A 21 20.09 8.00 -13.04
CA GLN A 21 20.85 8.97 -12.24
C GLN A 21 21.86 8.31 -11.30
N LEU A 22 21.72 7.01 -11.04
CA LEU A 22 22.61 6.24 -10.17
C LEU A 22 23.72 5.52 -10.95
N ARG A 23 23.63 5.50 -12.29
CA ARG A 23 24.65 4.89 -13.14
C ARG A 23 26.00 5.59 -12.93
N GLY A 24 27.06 4.80 -12.75
CA GLY A 24 28.41 5.32 -12.51
C GLY A 24 28.71 5.70 -11.05
N SER A 25 27.82 5.38 -10.11
CA SER A 25 28.14 5.50 -8.68
C SER A 25 29.10 4.40 -8.23
N ASP A 26 30.24 4.77 -7.63
CA ASP A 26 31.24 3.81 -7.13
C ASP A 26 30.76 2.98 -5.92
N ALA A 27 29.79 3.52 -5.16
CA ALA A 27 29.20 2.87 -4.00
C ALA A 27 27.76 3.35 -3.80
N LEU A 28 26.91 2.48 -3.25
CA LEU A 28 25.53 2.78 -2.90
C LEU A 28 25.27 2.46 -1.42
N ILE A 29 24.64 3.39 -0.72
CA ILE A 29 24.12 3.22 0.63
C ILE A 29 22.61 3.03 0.50
N LEU A 30 22.12 1.85 0.90
CA LEU A 30 20.72 1.46 0.77
C LEU A 30 20.08 1.35 2.15
N THR A 31 18.90 1.94 2.32
CA THR A 31 18.08 1.80 3.52
C THR A 31 16.66 1.36 3.16
N SER A 32 15.90 0.89 4.16
CA SER A 32 14.49 0.49 3.99
C SER A 32 14.28 -0.62 2.96
N VAL A 33 15.20 -1.59 2.91
CA VAL A 33 15.11 -2.76 2.02
C VAL A 33 13.94 -3.64 2.47
N CYS A 34 13.10 -4.05 1.51
CA CYS A 34 12.01 -4.99 1.78
C CYS A 34 12.59 -6.31 2.30
N ARG A 35 12.06 -6.79 3.44
CA ARG A 35 12.49 -8.05 4.07
C ARG A 35 11.68 -9.27 3.61
N PHE A 36 10.66 -9.05 2.78
CA PHE A 36 9.72 -10.06 2.31
C PHE A 36 9.66 -10.05 0.77
N PRO A 37 10.73 -10.48 0.08
CA PRO A 37 10.79 -10.44 -1.38
C PRO A 37 9.74 -11.33 -2.06
N GLU A 38 9.34 -12.42 -1.39
CA GLU A 38 8.32 -13.36 -1.87
C GLU A 38 6.89 -12.81 -1.75
N HIS A 39 6.69 -11.74 -0.99
CA HIS A 39 5.37 -11.16 -0.81
C HIS A 39 5.08 -10.12 -1.89
N SER A 40 4.18 -10.46 -2.79
CA SER A 40 3.61 -9.47 -3.71
C SER A 40 2.68 -8.53 -2.94
N PRO A 41 2.85 -7.20 -3.10
CA PRO A 41 1.94 -6.24 -2.51
C PRO A 41 0.52 -6.36 -3.08
N ASP A 42 0.37 -6.80 -4.33
CA ASP A 42 -0.95 -6.96 -4.97
C ASP A 42 -1.71 -8.12 -4.31
N ASN A 43 -1.04 -9.27 -4.12
CA ASN A 43 -1.61 -10.41 -3.38
C ASN A 43 -1.97 -10.02 -1.93
N SER A 44 -1.13 -9.20 -1.30
CA SER A 44 -1.38 -8.74 0.08
C SER A 44 -2.64 -7.88 0.17
N VAL A 45 -2.87 -7.01 -0.82
CA VAL A 45 -4.10 -6.19 -0.91
C VAL A 45 -5.33 -7.04 -1.22
N CYS A 46 -5.22 -8.03 -2.12
CA CYS A 46 -6.32 -8.97 -2.39
C CYS A 46 -6.74 -9.73 -1.12
N ASN A 47 -5.77 -10.28 -0.38
CA ASN A 47 -6.05 -11.00 0.87
C ASN A 47 -6.73 -10.11 1.90
N LEU A 48 -6.27 -8.86 2.02
CA LEU A 48 -6.87 -7.87 2.91
C LEU A 48 -8.34 -7.61 2.54
N PHE A 49 -8.64 -7.46 1.25
CA PHE A 49 -10.00 -7.27 0.77
C PHE A 49 -10.89 -8.48 1.07
N THR A 50 -10.40 -9.70 0.87
CA THR A 50 -11.15 -10.92 1.21
C THR A 50 -11.54 -10.94 2.69
N VAL A 51 -10.59 -10.68 3.58
CA VAL A 51 -10.85 -10.65 5.03
C VAL A 51 -11.82 -9.52 5.40
N MET A 52 -11.65 -8.34 4.79
CA MET A 52 -12.52 -7.18 5.02
C MET A 52 -13.96 -7.48 4.59
N ALA A 53 -14.16 -7.99 3.37
CA ALA A 53 -15.47 -8.35 2.85
C ALA A 53 -16.16 -9.42 3.70
N ASP A 54 -15.43 -10.45 4.12
CA ASP A 54 -15.97 -11.52 4.97
C ASP A 54 -16.36 -11.02 6.36
N THR A 55 -15.60 -10.07 6.91
CA THR A 55 -15.91 -9.44 8.21
C THR A 55 -17.17 -8.59 8.11
N LEU A 56 -17.28 -7.76 7.07
CA LEU A 56 -18.44 -6.89 6.85
C LEU A 56 -19.72 -7.69 6.57
N LYS A 57 -19.64 -8.78 5.80
CA LYS A 57 -20.78 -9.69 5.54
C LYS A 57 -21.33 -10.34 6.81
N LYS A 58 -20.52 -10.47 7.86
CA LYS A 58 -20.90 -11.01 9.18
C LYS A 58 -21.35 -9.92 10.16
N ASN A 59 -21.66 -8.71 9.67
CA ASN A 59 -21.98 -7.54 10.48
C ASN A 59 -20.86 -7.15 11.48
N GLY A 60 -19.61 -7.50 11.18
CA GLY A 60 -18.44 -7.09 11.95
C GLY A 60 -17.91 -5.72 11.52
N SER A 61 -16.97 -5.16 12.30
CA SER A 61 -16.24 -3.93 11.98
C SER A 61 -14.77 -4.23 11.71
N VAL A 62 -14.15 -3.47 10.81
CA VAL A 62 -12.73 -3.60 10.45
C VAL A 62 -11.99 -2.38 10.94
N LEU A 63 -11.03 -2.58 11.84
CA LEU A 63 -10.09 -1.57 12.29
C LEU A 63 -8.73 -1.89 11.68
N MET A 64 -8.10 -0.91 11.03
CA MET A 64 -6.78 -1.07 10.41
C MET A 64 -5.83 0.00 10.93
N PRO A 65 -4.78 -0.35 11.69
CA PRO A 65 -3.77 0.60 12.11
C PRO A 65 -2.89 0.97 10.91
N MET A 66 -2.85 2.25 10.55
CA MET A 66 -2.13 2.75 9.38
C MET A 66 -1.39 4.03 9.70
N CYS A 67 -0.24 4.26 9.05
CA CYS A 67 0.45 5.54 9.13
C CYS A 67 -0.39 6.65 8.47
N SER A 68 -0.30 7.87 9.01
CA SER A 68 -1.12 9.01 8.58
C SER A 68 -0.83 9.54 7.17
N THR A 69 0.27 9.12 6.53
CA THR A 69 0.68 9.60 5.20
C THR A 69 1.44 8.52 4.42
N GLY A 70 1.57 8.69 3.09
CA GLY A 70 2.35 7.83 2.21
C GLY A 70 1.50 6.74 1.55
N VAL A 71 1.84 5.47 1.81
CA VAL A 71 1.21 4.28 1.20
C VAL A 71 -0.30 4.15 1.50
N LEU A 72 -0.80 4.93 2.46
CA LEU A 72 -2.21 5.01 2.79
C LEU A 72 -3.06 5.37 1.57
N TYR A 73 -2.66 6.36 0.78
CA TYR A 73 -3.46 6.83 -0.35
C TYR A 73 -3.62 5.76 -1.42
N ASP A 74 -2.52 5.06 -1.75
CA ASP A 74 -2.54 3.96 -2.72
C ASP A 74 -3.50 2.84 -2.25
N LEU A 75 -3.50 2.55 -0.94
CA LEU A 75 -4.39 1.54 -0.36
C LEU A 75 -5.85 2.00 -0.34
N LEU A 76 -6.14 3.27 -0.06
CA LEU A 76 -7.50 3.81 -0.10
C LEU A 76 -8.09 3.82 -1.50
N GLU A 77 -7.30 4.16 -2.51
CA GLU A 77 -7.74 4.11 -3.90
C GLU A 77 -8.17 2.68 -4.26
N VAL A 78 -7.32 1.70 -3.98
CA VAL A 78 -7.63 0.30 -4.29
C VAL A 78 -8.84 -0.21 -3.50
N ILE A 79 -8.94 0.09 -2.20
CA ILE A 79 -10.09 -0.31 -1.38
C ILE A 79 -11.38 0.33 -1.89
N THR A 80 -11.35 1.62 -2.23
CA THR A 80 -12.53 2.35 -2.72
C THR A 80 -13.02 1.74 -4.03
N VAL A 81 -12.12 1.45 -4.98
CA VAL A 81 -12.48 0.80 -6.26
C VAL A 81 -13.09 -0.58 -6.02
N GLN A 82 -12.52 -1.39 -5.12
CA GLN A 82 -13.01 -2.75 -4.86
C GLN A 82 -14.35 -2.75 -4.11
N LEU A 83 -14.59 -1.78 -3.23
CA LEU A 83 -15.86 -1.61 -2.53
C LEU A 83 -16.98 -1.10 -3.44
N ASP A 84 -16.67 -0.25 -4.42
CA ASP A 84 -17.68 0.18 -5.40
C ASP A 84 -18.22 -1.01 -6.22
N GLN A 85 -17.36 -2.01 -6.48
CA GLN A 85 -17.76 -3.26 -7.13
C GLN A 85 -18.62 -4.17 -6.26
N VAL A 86 -18.48 -4.07 -4.93
CA VAL A 86 -19.27 -4.83 -3.96
C VAL A 86 -20.28 -3.87 -3.35
N ILE A 87 -21.43 -3.68 -4.01
CA ILE A 87 -22.55 -2.79 -3.64
C ILE A 87 -22.88 -2.90 -2.13
N ILE A 88 -22.13 -2.17 -1.29
CA ILE A 88 -22.34 -2.01 0.14
C ILE A 88 -22.49 -0.50 0.33
N THR A 89 -23.64 0.00 -0.10
CA THR A 89 -24.05 1.41 -0.03
C THR A 89 -24.34 1.88 1.42
N LEU A 90 -23.94 1.11 2.45
CA LEU A 90 -24.37 1.30 3.84
C LEU A 90 -23.24 1.33 4.89
N CYS A 91 -21.98 1.08 4.52
CA CYS A 91 -20.87 1.27 5.46
C CYS A 91 -20.41 2.73 5.40
N SER A 92 -20.86 3.54 6.37
CA SER A 92 -20.13 4.76 6.72
C SER A 92 -18.70 4.36 7.08
N PHE A 93 -17.71 4.97 6.42
CA PHE A 93 -16.28 4.80 6.73
C PHE A 93 -15.87 5.92 7.71
N PRO A 94 -16.01 5.76 9.03
CA PRO A 94 -15.36 6.67 9.96
C PRO A 94 -13.86 6.42 9.85
N PHE A 95 -13.17 7.31 9.13
CA PHE A 95 -11.73 7.28 9.02
C PHE A 95 -11.11 7.77 10.33
N LEU A 96 -10.76 6.84 11.22
CA LEU A 96 -10.03 7.16 12.45
C LEU A 96 -8.58 6.69 12.26
N VAL A 97 -7.73 7.63 11.84
CA VAL A 97 -6.27 7.46 11.84
C VAL A 97 -5.82 7.55 13.29
N LEU A 98 -5.30 6.45 13.84
CA LEU A 98 -4.62 6.41 15.14
C LEU A 98 -3.13 6.76 14.99
#